data_AF-A0A7W7DSW3-F1
#
_entry.id   AF-A0A7W7DSW3-F1
#
_cell.length_a   1.000
_cell.length_b   1.000
_cell.length_c   1.000
_cell.angle_alpha   90.00
_cell.angle_beta   90.00
_cell.angle_gamma   90.00
#
_symmetry.space_group_name_H-M   'P 1'
#
loop_
_entity.id
_entity.type
_entity.pdbx_description
1 polymer ?
#
loop_
_entity_poly.entity_id
_entity_poly.type
_entity_poly.pdbx_seq_one_letter_code
_entity_poly.pdbx_strand_id
1 'polypeptide(L)'
;MTGTMDHRAVHVERRSVHDERRSVGELVGQATEQLSTLMRQEVALAKEELAEKGRRAGRGGGLLGAAGAVAYAGLLVLSGAGVAALSLVLPVWAAALIVTGVLFVIAAVLAATGRAQLRRATPPTPEQALGSVRADMEEIKERAHR
;
A
#
# COMPACT_ATOMS: atom_id res chain seq x y z
N MET A 1 -66.11 -39.56 -54.07
CA MET A 1 -65.00 -40.41 -53.61
C MET A 1 -63.72 -39.65 -53.91
N THR A 2 -62.97 -39.26 -52.87
CA THR A 2 -61.53 -38.89 -52.87
C THR A 2 -61.03 -37.92 -53.95
N GLY A 3 -60.58 -36.72 -53.61
CA GLY A 3 -59.20 -36.59 -53.15
C GLY A 3 -58.82 -35.15 -52.80
N THR A 4 -58.38 -35.01 -51.57
CA THR A 4 -57.65 -33.89 -50.96
C THR A 4 -56.24 -33.81 -51.53
N MET A 5 -55.69 -32.63 -51.86
CA MET A 5 -54.26 -32.33 -51.67
C MET A 5 -54.08 -30.82 -51.44
N ASP A 6 -54.06 -30.45 -50.17
CA ASP A 6 -53.60 -29.17 -49.64
C ASP A 6 -52.06 -29.18 -49.60
N HIS A 7 -51.42 -28.33 -50.41
CA HIS A 7 -49.96 -28.15 -50.41
C HIS A 7 -49.53 -27.10 -49.39
N ARG A 8 -49.86 -27.31 -48.12
CA ARG A 8 -49.28 -26.61 -46.98
C ARG A 8 -48.49 -27.56 -46.08
N ALA A 9 -47.47 -28.19 -46.67
CA ALA A 9 -46.39 -28.78 -45.89
C ALA A 9 -45.53 -27.64 -45.30
N VAL A 10 -45.90 -27.21 -44.10
CA VAL A 10 -45.01 -27.20 -42.94
C VAL A 10 -43.54 -26.92 -43.28
N HIS A 11 -43.21 -25.63 -43.45
CA HIS A 11 -41.87 -25.12 -43.16
C HIS A 11 -41.78 -24.83 -41.65
N VAL A 12 -41.92 -25.89 -40.86
CA VAL A 12 -41.53 -25.93 -39.46
C VAL A 12 -40.52 -27.07 -39.38
N GLU A 13 -39.51 -26.93 -38.53
CA GLU A 13 -38.50 -27.97 -38.26
C GLU A 13 -37.27 -28.01 -39.18
N ARG A 14 -36.53 -26.90 -39.22
CA ARG A 14 -35.07 -27.02 -39.33
C ARG A 14 -34.35 -26.02 -38.43
N ARG A 15 -34.88 -25.84 -37.21
CA ARG A 15 -34.07 -25.34 -36.09
C ARG A 15 -33.24 -26.55 -35.65
N SER A 16 -32.06 -26.63 -36.22
CA SER A 16 -31.05 -27.66 -35.97
C SER A 16 -30.97 -28.01 -34.49
N VAL A 17 -31.22 -29.29 -34.20
CA VAL A 17 -30.93 -30.02 -32.97
C VAL A 17 -29.41 -30.08 -32.76
N HIS A 18 -28.77 -28.93 -32.63
CA HIS A 18 -27.34 -28.80 -32.32
C HIS A 18 -27.12 -28.31 -30.89
N ASP A 19 -28.16 -28.33 -30.05
CA ASP A 19 -28.16 -27.66 -28.73
C ASP A 19 -28.12 -28.61 -27.52
N GLU A 20 -28.09 -29.94 -27.70
CA GLU A 20 -28.26 -30.84 -26.53
C GLU A 20 -27.00 -31.50 -25.94
N ARG A 21 -25.82 -31.40 -26.56
CA ARG A 21 -24.60 -31.99 -25.96
C ARG A 21 -23.36 -31.18 -26.27
N ARG A 22 -23.23 -30.00 -25.64
CA ARG A 22 -21.88 -29.48 -25.40
C ARG A 22 -21.13 -30.56 -24.65
N SER A 23 -20.03 -31.02 -25.23
CA SER A 23 -19.20 -32.07 -24.63
C SER A 23 -18.70 -31.59 -23.27
N VAL A 24 -18.57 -32.48 -22.29
CA VAL A 24 -17.92 -32.16 -21.00
C VAL A 24 -16.54 -31.54 -21.22
N GLY A 25 -15.84 -31.94 -22.29
CA GLY A 25 -14.57 -31.34 -22.69
C GLY A 25 -14.68 -29.87 -23.17
N GLU A 26 -15.77 -29.50 -23.82
CA GLU A 26 -16.04 -28.12 -24.24
C GLU A 26 -16.33 -27.20 -23.05
N LEU A 27 -17.10 -27.70 -22.07
CA LEU A 27 -17.41 -26.96 -20.84
C LEU A 27 -16.17 -26.74 -19.97
N VAL A 28 -15.29 -27.76 -19.86
CA VAL A 28 -14.01 -27.64 -19.15
C VAL A 28 -13.07 -26.67 -19.88
N GLY A 29 -13.05 -26.70 -21.21
CA GLY A 29 -12.32 -25.72 -22.03
C GLY A 29 -12.78 -24.29 -21.78
N GLN A 30 -14.10 -24.05 -21.83
CA GLN A 30 -14.70 -22.74 -21.56
C GLN A 30 -14.44 -22.25 -20.12
N ALA A 31 -14.56 -23.12 -19.12
CA ALA A 31 -14.29 -22.76 -17.73
C ALA A 31 -12.82 -22.41 -17.49
N THR A 32 -11.90 -23.14 -18.11
CA THR A 32 -10.45 -22.86 -18.05
C THR A 32 -10.11 -21.53 -18.72
N GLU A 33 -10.74 -21.24 -19.85
CA GLU A 33 -10.56 -19.99 -20.58
C GLU A 33 -11.14 -18.79 -19.81
N GLN A 34 -12.29 -18.95 -19.18
CA GLN A 34 -12.88 -17.96 -18.27
C GLN A 34 -11.99 -17.70 -17.06
N LEU A 35 -11.44 -18.75 -16.45
CA LEU A 35 -10.52 -18.62 -15.31
C LEU A 35 -9.22 -17.90 -15.72
N SER A 36 -8.65 -18.25 -16.87
CA SER A 36 -7.46 -17.58 -17.43
C SER A 36 -7.74 -16.09 -17.71
N THR A 37 -8.93 -15.77 -18.21
CA THR A 37 -9.38 -14.41 -18.45
C THR A 37 -9.53 -13.63 -17.14
N LEU A 38 -10.19 -14.22 -16.12
CA LEU A 38 -10.33 -13.63 -14.79
C LEU A 38 -8.98 -13.36 -14.13
N MET A 39 -8.06 -14.33 -14.15
CA MET A 39 -6.71 -14.14 -13.60
C MET A 39 -5.98 -12.99 -14.27
N ARG A 40 -6.11 -12.85 -15.60
CA ARG A 40 -5.49 -11.74 -16.34
C ARG A 40 -6.12 -10.39 -15.98
N GLN A 41 -7.43 -10.36 -15.74
CA GLN A 41 -8.15 -9.18 -15.28
C GLN A 41 -7.76 -8.78 -13.85
N GLU A 42 -7.66 -9.73 -12.93
CA GLU A 42 -7.26 -9.48 -11.55
C GLU A 42 -5.82 -8.93 -11.48
N VAL A 43 -4.92 -9.46 -12.30
CA VAL A 43 -3.56 -8.92 -12.43
C VAL A 43 -3.58 -7.51 -13.03
N ALA A 44 -4.45 -7.23 -14.01
CA ALA A 44 -4.59 -5.90 -14.59
C ALA A 44 -5.13 -4.89 -13.56
N LEU A 45 -6.15 -5.29 -12.80
CA LEU A 45 -6.73 -4.50 -11.71
C LEU A 45 -5.70 -4.23 -10.61
N ALA A 46 -4.99 -5.26 -10.14
CA ALA A 46 -3.96 -5.13 -9.13
C ALA A 46 -2.83 -4.19 -9.59
N LYS A 47 -2.43 -4.25 -10.87
CA LYS A 47 -1.46 -3.31 -11.45
C LYS A 47 -1.96 -1.88 -11.40
N GLU A 48 -3.22 -1.65 -11.73
CA GLU A 48 -3.83 -0.32 -11.69
C GLU A 48 -3.94 0.22 -10.26
N GLU A 49 -4.39 -0.61 -9.32
CA GLU A 49 -4.49 -0.23 -7.91
C GLU A 49 -3.11 0.06 -7.31
N LEU A 50 -2.09 -0.75 -7.63
CA LEU A 50 -0.70 -0.49 -7.23
C LEU A 50 -0.15 0.79 -7.86
N ALA A 51 -0.44 1.05 -9.13
CA ALA A 51 -0.04 2.28 -9.80
C ALA A 51 -0.71 3.49 -9.15
N GLU A 52 -1.99 3.39 -8.79
CA GLU A 52 -2.71 4.48 -8.13
C GLU A 52 -2.22 4.72 -6.70
N LYS A 53 -2.03 3.65 -5.90
CA LYS A 53 -1.41 3.72 -4.58
C LYS A 53 0.00 4.33 -4.68
N GLY A 54 0.80 3.91 -5.65
CA GLY A 54 2.13 4.44 -5.92
C GLY A 54 2.10 5.93 -6.30
N ARG A 55 1.16 6.37 -7.13
CA ARG A 55 1.00 7.78 -7.48
C ARG A 55 0.57 8.63 -6.29
N ARG A 56 -0.37 8.14 -5.46
CA ARG A 56 -0.82 8.85 -4.24
C ARG A 56 0.31 8.94 -3.23
N ALA A 57 1.01 7.83 -2.97
CA ALA A 57 2.18 7.80 -2.08
C ALA A 57 3.32 8.69 -2.62
N GLY A 58 3.58 8.66 -3.92
CA GLY A 58 4.60 9.50 -4.57
C GLY A 58 4.29 10.99 -4.49
N ARG A 59 3.04 11.40 -4.75
CA ARG A 59 2.62 12.80 -4.57
C ARG A 59 2.70 13.24 -3.12
N GLY A 60 2.20 12.41 -2.18
CA GLY A 60 2.27 12.70 -0.75
C GLY A 60 3.70 12.83 -0.25
N GLY A 61 4.55 11.87 -0.60
CA GLY A 61 5.99 11.88 -0.29
C GLY A 61 6.72 13.05 -0.93
N GLY A 62 6.41 13.38 -2.19
CA GLY A 62 6.97 14.54 -2.87
C GLY A 62 6.59 15.87 -2.22
N LEU A 63 5.32 16.06 -1.86
CA LEU A 63 4.85 17.26 -1.16
C LEU A 63 5.47 17.40 0.23
N LEU A 64 5.56 16.31 0.99
CA LEU A 64 6.24 16.30 2.30
C LEU A 64 7.75 16.60 2.15
N GLY A 65 8.40 16.05 1.12
CA GLY A 65 9.80 16.34 0.82
C GLY A 65 10.01 17.82 0.47
N ALA A 66 9.15 18.38 -0.39
CA ALA A 66 9.21 19.80 -0.75
C ALA A 66 8.93 20.71 0.46
N ALA A 67 7.93 20.39 1.28
CA ALA A 67 7.64 21.11 2.51
C ALA A 67 8.84 21.07 3.47
N GLY A 68 9.49 19.91 3.62
CA GLY A 68 10.71 19.76 4.42
C GLY A 68 11.86 20.61 3.89
N ALA A 69 12.06 20.67 2.57
CA ALA A 69 13.09 21.49 1.96
C ALA A 69 12.84 22.99 2.17
N VAL A 70 11.60 23.45 2.00
CA VAL A 70 11.21 24.85 2.26
C VAL A 70 11.37 25.20 3.75
N ALA A 71 10.93 24.31 4.65
CA ALA A 71 11.10 24.49 6.09
C ALA A 71 12.58 24.56 6.49
N TYR A 72 13.44 23.73 5.88
CA TYR A 72 14.89 23.77 6.11
C TYR A 72 15.50 25.10 5.64
N ALA A 73 15.15 25.58 4.45
CA ALA A 73 15.60 26.89 3.96
C ALA A 73 15.13 28.02 4.88
N GLY A 74 13.87 27.99 5.32
CA GLY A 74 13.32 28.94 6.29
C GLY A 74 14.07 28.90 7.63
N LEU A 75 14.46 27.71 8.10
CA LEU A 75 15.23 27.55 9.34
C LEU A 75 16.63 28.20 9.23
N LEU A 76 17.29 28.13 8.08
CA LEU A 76 18.58 28.80 7.85
C LEU A 76 18.43 30.33 7.93
N VAL A 77 17.41 30.87 7.27
CA VAL A 77 17.11 32.32 7.33
C VAL A 77 16.76 32.75 8.75
N LEU A 78 15.91 31.97 9.44
CA LEU A 78 15.50 32.24 10.81
C LEU A 78 16.69 32.19 11.78
N SER A 79 17.62 31.26 11.57
CA SER A 79 18.85 31.17 12.35
C SER A 79 19.69 32.44 12.17
N GLY A 80 19.88 32.90 10.94
CA GLY A 80 20.56 34.16 10.63
C GLY A 80 19.87 35.37 11.27
N ALA A 81 18.53 35.43 11.19
CA ALA A 81 17.74 36.48 11.85
C ALA A 81 17.91 36.47 13.37
N GLY A 82 17.91 35.28 14.00
CA GLY A 82 18.17 35.14 15.43
C GLY A 82 19.56 35.62 15.83
N VAL A 83 20.59 35.27 15.04
CA VAL A 83 21.95 35.76 15.26
C VAL A 83 22.01 37.28 15.12
N ALA A 84 21.41 37.84 14.08
CA ALA A 84 21.37 39.30 13.86
C ALA A 84 20.66 40.03 15.01
N ALA A 85 19.53 39.52 15.48
CA ALA A 85 18.78 40.08 16.60
C ALA A 85 19.59 40.05 17.91
N LEU A 86 20.20 38.92 18.24
CA LEU A 86 21.04 38.81 19.45
C LEU A 86 22.32 39.65 19.34
N SER A 87 22.84 39.87 18.13
CA SER A 87 24.02 40.70 17.89
C SER A 87 23.77 42.18 18.19
N LEU A 88 22.53 42.62 18.40
CA LEU A 88 22.21 43.97 18.87
C LEU A 88 22.67 44.23 20.30
N VAL A 89 22.83 43.17 21.11
CA VAL A 89 23.17 43.25 22.53
C VAL A 89 24.39 42.40 22.93
N LEU A 90 24.86 41.51 22.04
CA LEU A 90 25.99 40.61 22.27
C LEU A 90 26.96 40.66 21.08
N PRO A 91 28.24 40.28 21.26
CA PRO A 91 29.13 40.09 20.13
C PRO A 91 28.65 38.95 19.24
N VAL A 92 28.87 39.09 17.93
CA VAL A 92 28.35 38.16 16.88
C VAL A 92 28.72 36.70 17.15
N TRP A 93 29.93 36.43 17.65
CA TRP A 93 30.35 35.07 17.96
C TRP A 93 29.53 34.43 19.09
N ALA A 94 29.15 35.20 20.11
CA ALA A 94 28.34 34.70 21.23
C ALA A 94 26.89 34.48 20.79
N ALA A 95 26.33 35.41 20.01
CA ALA A 95 25.02 35.26 19.40
C ALA A 95 24.93 34.00 18.52
N ALA A 96 25.94 33.77 17.67
CA ALA A 96 26.02 32.57 16.83
C ALA A 96 26.04 31.28 17.67
N LEU A 97 26.88 31.21 18.70
CA LEU A 97 26.95 30.03 19.57
C LEU A 97 25.64 29.75 20.30
N ILE A 98 24.93 30.77 20.77
CA ILE A 98 23.63 30.61 21.45
C ILE A 98 22.61 30.03 20.47
N VAL A 99 22.45 30.62 19.28
CA VAL A 99 21.49 30.12 18.28
C VAL A 99 21.83 28.69 17.86
N THR A 100 23.11 28.40 17.60
CA THR A 100 23.55 27.04 17.26
C THR A 100 23.29 26.05 18.41
N GLY A 101 23.53 26.45 19.66
CA GLY A 101 23.23 25.64 20.84
C GLY A 101 21.74 25.29 20.93
N VAL A 102 20.85 26.26 20.74
CA VAL A 102 19.40 26.04 20.72
C VAL A 102 19.00 25.08 19.60
N LEU A 103 19.54 25.25 18.39
CA LEU A 103 19.28 24.34 17.28
C LEU A 103 19.74 22.91 17.56
N PHE A 104 20.88 22.72 18.21
CA PHE A 104 21.34 21.38 18.62
C PHE A 104 20.42 20.73 19.64
N VAL A 105 19.91 21.49 20.61
CA VAL A 105 18.91 20.98 21.57
C VAL A 105 17.65 20.53 20.84
N ILE A 106 17.13 21.36 19.94
CA ILE A 106 15.97 21.01 19.11
C ILE A 106 16.26 19.73 18.28
N ALA A 107 17.41 19.67 17.61
CA ALA A 107 17.81 18.51 16.83
C ALA A 107 17.93 17.24 17.66
N ALA A 108 18.47 17.31 18.87
CA ALA A 108 18.55 16.18 19.80
C ALA A 108 17.16 15.66 20.20
N VAL A 109 16.22 16.57 20.50
CA VAL A 109 14.82 16.20 20.82
C VAL A 109 14.13 15.56 19.61
N LEU A 110 14.27 16.14 18.42
CA LEU A 110 13.70 15.57 17.19
C LEU A 110 14.30 14.19 16.88
N ALA A 111 15.62 14.02 17.04
CA ALA A 111 16.28 12.74 16.82
C ALA A 111 15.84 11.67 17.83
N ALA A 112 15.66 12.04 19.10
CA ALA A 112 15.19 11.14 20.15
C ALA A 112 13.74 10.70 19.92
N THR A 113 12.84 11.65 19.64
CA THR A 113 11.44 11.37 19.35
C THR A 113 11.27 10.59 18.05
N GLY A 114 12.00 10.95 16.99
CA GLY A 114 12.04 10.21 15.73
C GLY A 114 12.49 8.77 15.91
N ARG A 115 13.58 8.53 16.68
CA ARG A 115 14.00 7.17 17.04
C ARG A 115 12.93 6.42 17.82
N ALA A 116 12.27 7.06 18.78
CA ALA A 116 11.23 6.41 19.58
C ALA A 116 10.03 5.99 18.71
N GLN A 117 9.62 6.84 17.77
CA GLN A 117 8.54 6.52 16.82
C GLN A 117 8.94 5.40 15.87
N LEU A 118 10.17 5.42 15.34
CA LEU A 118 10.65 4.36 14.46
C LEU A 118 10.72 3.01 15.17
N ARG A 119 11.19 2.98 16.43
CA ARG A 119 11.18 1.77 17.27
C ARG A 119 9.78 1.21 17.52
N ARG A 120 8.76 2.07 17.58
CA ARG A 120 7.35 1.66 17.73
C ARG A 120 6.73 1.17 16.42
N ALA A 121 7.18 1.72 15.29
CA ALA A 121 6.69 1.36 13.96
C ALA A 121 7.41 0.16 13.34
N THR A 122 8.53 -0.29 13.93
CA THR A 122 9.25 -1.47 13.45
C THR A 122 8.57 -2.72 14.00
N PRO A 123 8.21 -3.71 13.16
CA PRO A 123 7.76 -5.03 13.61
C PRO A 123 8.79 -5.62 14.60
N PRO A 124 8.38 -6.44 15.58
CA PRO A 124 9.32 -7.10 16.48
C PRO A 124 10.40 -7.80 15.66
N THR A 125 11.66 -7.65 16.08
CA THR A 125 12.76 -8.36 15.40
C THR A 125 12.46 -9.87 15.41
N PRO A 126 12.94 -10.65 14.43
CA PRO A 126 12.70 -12.09 14.37
C PRO A 126 13.02 -12.82 15.69
N GLU A 127 14.04 -12.34 16.42
CA GLU A 127 14.40 -12.83 17.75
C GLU A 127 13.32 -12.59 18.82
N GLN A 128 12.68 -11.41 18.80
CA GLN A 128 11.57 -11.08 19.70
C GLN A 128 10.30 -11.86 19.33
N ALA A 129 10.05 -12.07 18.03
CA ALA A 129 8.95 -12.90 17.56
C ALA A 129 9.13 -14.39 17.91
N LEU A 130 10.36 -14.91 17.83
CA LEU A 130 10.69 -16.27 18.29
C LEU A 130 10.58 -16.41 19.82
N GLY A 131 10.93 -15.35 20.55
CA GLY A 131 10.78 -15.28 22.00
C GLY A 131 9.32 -15.32 22.44
N SER A 132 8.44 -14.55 21.80
CA SER A 132 7.00 -14.57 22.10
C SER A 132 6.37 -15.92 21.77
N VAL A 133 6.73 -16.54 20.64
CA VAL A 133 6.24 -17.88 20.28
C VAL A 133 6.74 -18.96 21.27
N ARG A 134 7.98 -18.86 21.77
CA ARG A 134 8.48 -19.77 22.82
C ARG A 134 7.74 -19.58 24.14
N ALA A 135 7.50 -18.34 24.55
CA ALA A 135 6.74 -18.03 25.75
C ALA A 135 5.30 -18.57 25.66
N ASP A 136 4.64 -18.38 24.51
CA ASP A 136 3.29 -18.90 24.25
C ASP A 136 3.26 -20.45 24.30
N MET A 137 4.30 -21.11 23.78
CA MET A 137 4.42 -22.57 23.86
C MET A 137 4.65 -23.08 25.28
N GLU A 138 5.42 -22.34 26.09
CA GLU A 138 5.73 -22.70 27.47
C GLU A 138 4.49 -22.55 28.37
N GLU A 139 3.70 -21.49 28.17
CA GLU A 139 2.41 -21.31 28.84
C GLU A 139 1.39 -22.40 28.47
N ILE A 140 1.32 -22.80 27.20
CA ILE A 140 0.45 -23.90 26.76
C ILE A 140 0.89 -25.23 27.39
N LYS A 141 2.20 -25.47 27.51
CA LYS A 141 2.76 -26.69 28.11
C LYS A 141 2.47 -26.76 29.62
N GLU A 142 2.54 -25.64 30.31
CA GLU A 142 2.22 -25.54 31.74
C GLU A 142 0.72 -25.76 32.00
N ARG A 143 -0.15 -25.24 31.12
CA ARG A 143 -1.61 -25.48 31.20
C ARG A 143 -2.01 -26.91 30.85
N ALA A 144 -1.23 -27.63 30.04
CA ALA A 144 -1.48 -29.02 29.67
C ALA A 144 -0.98 -30.04 30.72
N HIS A 145 -0.14 -29.60 31.66
CA HIS A 145 0.42 -30.45 32.72
C HIS A 145 -0.31 -30.34 34.08
N ARG A 146 -1.31 -29.46 34.21
CA ARG A 146 -2.29 -29.46 35.31
C ARG A 146 -3.52 -30.28 34.95
#